data_AF-A0A9P1G8D8-F1
#
_entry.id   AF-A0A9P1G8D8-F1
#
_cell.length_a   1.000
_cell.length_b   1.000
_cell.length_c   1.000
_cell.angle_alpha   90.00
_cell.angle_beta   90.00
_cell.angle_gamma   90.00
#
_symmetry.space_group_name_H-M   'P 1'
#
loop_
_entity.id
_entity.type
_entity.pdbx_description
1 polymer ?
#
loop_
_entity_poly.entity_id
_entity_poly.type
_entity_poly.pdbx_seq_one_letter_code
_entity_poly.pdbx_strand_id
1 'polypeptide(L)'
;RLSVAMACARHARRAAVLPALALVSLAQLAPWRAWVAPSHPLRRQMLLLPGLSLGAPLAAEAAGFSPSDLGMAEAGSSLQAPVQRVESTDELENAIYLISRVQEATVQQERLVTTGKFKDVQRNSITMALNMMLDNYRLADQVVTASGYVEPKTNLMKASQVGNEAVDVLETAKEYFGQPLKVSGLSDEQRSKLDSFLVYVPEDVLQKARKRVEDENELNRQEYVGEDGGILNPVTLPWKEPKKKVPR
;
A
#
# COMPACT_ATOMS: atom_id res chain seq x y z
N ARG A 1 68.00 10.37 -17.38
CA ARG A 1 68.89 11.54 -17.21
C ARG A 1 67.96 12.75 -17.04
N LEU A 2 67.53 13.03 -15.80
CA LEU A 2 68.10 14.03 -14.87
C LEU A 2 67.86 15.48 -15.30
N SER A 3 66.89 16.14 -14.64
CA SER A 3 66.77 17.58 -14.31
C SER A 3 65.34 17.76 -13.75
N VAL A 4 65.02 17.91 -12.46
CA VAL A 4 65.57 18.65 -11.30
C VAL A 4 65.53 20.18 -11.46
N ALA A 5 64.71 20.78 -10.56
CA ALA A 5 64.77 22.11 -9.94
C ALA A 5 64.07 23.32 -10.59
N MET A 6 63.00 23.80 -9.93
CA MET A 6 62.88 25.13 -9.29
C MET A 6 61.43 25.26 -8.73
N ALA A 7 61.17 25.16 -7.42
CA ALA A 7 61.42 26.13 -6.35
C ALA A 7 60.64 27.45 -6.46
N CYS A 8 59.53 27.59 -5.72
CA CYS A 8 59.25 28.80 -4.94
C CYS A 8 58.10 28.59 -3.94
N ALA A 9 58.45 28.68 -2.66
CA ALA A 9 57.55 28.71 -1.52
C ALA A 9 56.84 30.07 -1.40
N ARG A 10 55.60 30.09 -0.91
CA ARG A 10 55.06 31.24 -0.16
C ARG A 10 53.84 30.88 0.71
N HIS A 11 54.11 30.80 2.01
CA HIS A 11 53.37 31.41 3.13
C HIS A 11 51.85 31.20 3.27
N ALA A 12 51.55 30.34 4.26
CA ALA A 12 50.49 30.42 5.26
C ALA A 12 49.56 31.66 5.27
N ARG A 13 48.25 31.40 5.19
CA ARG A 13 47.24 32.08 6.00
C ARG A 13 46.20 31.05 6.48
N ARG A 14 46.25 30.76 7.77
CA ARG A 14 45.15 30.13 8.53
C ARG A 14 44.06 31.19 8.69
N ALA A 15 42.87 30.95 8.19
CA ALA A 15 41.66 31.65 8.59
C ALA A 15 40.69 30.60 9.14
N ALA A 16 40.55 30.59 10.45
CA ALA A 16 39.48 29.87 11.14
C ALA A 16 38.16 30.56 10.81
N VAL A 17 37.22 29.84 10.21
CA VAL A 17 35.82 30.25 10.07
C VAL A 17 34.99 29.32 10.94
N LEU A 18 34.33 29.92 11.92
CA LEU A 18 33.45 29.30 12.91
C LEU A 18 32.28 28.56 12.24
N PRO A 19 31.82 27.42 12.79
CA PRO A 19 30.56 26.82 12.36
C PRO A 19 29.40 27.59 12.96
N ALA A 20 28.56 28.17 12.09
CA ALA A 20 27.26 28.72 12.48
C ALA A 20 26.36 27.57 12.96
N LEU A 21 26.02 27.60 14.24
CA LEU A 21 24.97 26.79 14.86
C LEU A 21 23.62 27.13 14.21
N ALA A 22 23.19 26.30 13.28
CA ALA A 22 21.84 26.34 12.74
C ALA A 22 20.86 25.77 13.79
N LEU A 23 20.15 26.65 14.47
CA LEU A 23 18.91 26.34 15.18
C LEU A 23 17.85 25.94 14.14
N VAL A 24 17.79 24.65 13.83
CA VAL A 24 16.70 24.08 13.02
C VAL A 24 15.46 24.00 13.90
N SER A 25 14.51 24.87 13.58
CA SER A 25 13.20 25.02 14.21
C SER A 25 12.41 23.71 14.22
N LEU A 26 11.86 23.37 15.39
CA LEU A 26 11.23 22.11 15.75
C LEU A 26 9.72 22.09 15.44
N ALA A 27 9.31 22.64 14.28
CA ALA A 27 7.90 22.89 13.95
C ALA A 27 7.31 22.02 12.80
N GLN A 28 8.00 20.98 12.33
CA GLN A 28 7.56 20.16 11.19
C GLN A 28 6.95 18.81 11.58
N LEU A 29 5.97 18.80 12.49
CA LEU A 29 5.21 17.60 12.85
C LEU A 29 3.72 17.80 12.58
N ALA A 30 3.31 17.72 11.31
CA ALA A 30 2.04 17.16 10.82
C ALA A 30 1.74 17.61 9.38
N PRO A 31 1.84 16.71 8.39
CA PRO A 31 0.85 16.76 7.30
C PRO A 31 0.54 15.35 6.78
N TRP A 32 -0.23 14.57 7.53
CA TRP A 32 -0.83 13.30 7.03
C TRP A 32 -2.35 13.45 6.80
N ARG A 33 -2.88 14.68 6.86
CA ARG A 33 -4.33 14.96 6.78
C ARG A 33 -4.91 15.03 5.36
N ALA A 34 -4.12 14.84 4.31
CA ALA A 34 -4.58 15.07 2.93
C ALA A 34 -4.87 13.80 2.12
N TRP A 35 -4.95 12.61 2.74
CA TRP A 35 -5.53 11.43 2.08
C TRP A 35 -7.04 11.43 2.29
N VAL A 36 -7.72 12.31 1.54
CA VAL A 36 -9.19 12.28 1.45
C VAL A 36 -9.55 11.12 0.52
N ALA A 37 -10.11 10.05 1.09
CA ALA A 37 -10.70 8.98 0.29
C ALA A 37 -11.79 9.55 -0.63
N PRO A 38 -11.96 9.06 -1.87
CA PRO A 38 -13.11 9.41 -2.69
C PRO A 38 -14.38 8.94 -1.97
N SER A 39 -15.08 9.87 -1.34
CA SER A 39 -16.35 9.60 -0.66
C SER A 39 -17.41 9.33 -1.72
N HIS A 40 -17.70 8.06 -1.98
CA HIS A 40 -18.96 7.70 -2.63
C HIS A 40 -20.11 8.09 -1.69
N PRO A 41 -21.09 8.89 -2.13
CA PRO A 41 -22.23 9.25 -1.29
C PRO A 41 -23.13 8.02 -1.09
N LEU A 42 -22.92 7.29 0.01
CA LEU A 42 -23.85 6.26 0.47
C LEU A 42 -25.13 6.93 0.98
N ARG A 43 -26.14 6.88 0.13
CA ARG A 43 -27.54 7.26 0.34
C ARG A 43 -28.14 6.40 1.47
N ARG A 44 -27.94 6.82 2.72
CA ARG A 44 -28.51 6.20 3.91
C ARG A 44 -29.99 6.61 4.02
N GLN A 45 -30.90 5.76 3.52
CA GLN A 45 -32.32 5.88 3.85
C GLN A 45 -32.51 5.43 5.30
N MET A 46 -32.85 6.38 6.16
CA MET A 46 -33.36 6.10 7.51
C MET A 46 -34.81 5.66 7.41
N LEU A 47 -35.09 4.40 7.75
CA LEU A 47 -36.42 3.94 8.12
C LEU A 47 -36.59 4.14 9.63
N LEU A 48 -37.46 5.09 9.97
CA LEU A 48 -38.04 5.28 11.29
C LEU A 48 -38.97 4.09 11.61
N LEU A 49 -38.75 3.44 12.74
CA LEU A 49 -39.71 2.55 13.38
C LEU A 49 -39.93 3.06 14.82
N PRO A 50 -41.17 3.42 15.21
CA PRO A 50 -41.48 3.77 16.59
C PRO A 50 -41.75 2.49 17.41
N GLY A 51 -41.45 2.58 18.70
CA GLY A 51 -41.30 1.45 19.60
C GLY A 51 -42.57 0.90 20.25
N LEU A 52 -42.33 0.07 21.27
CA LEU A 52 -43.16 -0.52 22.33
C LEU A 52 -42.37 -1.78 22.78
N SER A 53 -42.22 -2.21 24.02
CA SER A 53 -42.71 -1.84 25.35
C SER A 53 -41.93 -2.70 26.36
N LEU A 54 -41.62 -2.16 27.54
CA LEU A 54 -41.07 -2.88 28.69
C LEU A 54 -42.13 -3.80 29.31
N GLY A 55 -41.76 -5.02 29.75
CA GLY A 55 -42.64 -5.86 30.57
C GLY A 55 -42.15 -7.27 30.91
N ALA A 56 -41.43 -7.37 32.03
CA ALA A 56 -41.42 -8.43 33.07
C ALA A 56 -41.07 -9.92 32.75
N PRO A 57 -40.58 -10.68 33.77
CA PRO A 57 -39.93 -11.97 33.60
C PRO A 57 -40.86 -13.15 33.87
N LEU A 58 -40.76 -14.23 33.09
CA LEU A 58 -41.28 -15.54 33.47
C LEU A 58 -40.28 -16.63 33.09
N ALA A 59 -40.01 -17.49 34.08
CA ALA A 59 -39.24 -18.70 33.97
C ALA A 59 -39.82 -19.58 32.86
N ALA A 60 -39.04 -19.77 31.80
CA ALA A 60 -39.30 -20.77 30.79
C ALA A 60 -38.33 -21.94 31.02
N GLU A 61 -38.89 -23.11 31.28
CA GLU A 61 -38.19 -24.38 31.27
C GLU A 61 -37.34 -24.50 30.00
N ALA A 62 -36.13 -25.06 30.16
CA ALA A 62 -35.22 -25.36 29.08
C ALA A 62 -35.82 -26.44 28.16
N ALA A 63 -36.62 -26.02 27.19
CA ALA A 63 -36.97 -26.84 26.04
C ALA A 63 -35.68 -27.12 25.27
N GLY A 64 -35.28 -28.38 25.25
CA GLY A 64 -34.09 -28.84 24.55
C GLY A 64 -34.14 -28.42 23.08
N PHE A 65 -33.06 -27.76 22.65
CA PHE A 65 -32.86 -27.34 21.27
C PHE A 65 -32.89 -28.58 20.36
N SER A 66 -33.95 -28.71 19.56
CA SER A 66 -34.06 -29.76 18.55
C SER A 66 -33.27 -29.35 17.30
N PRO A 67 -32.44 -30.23 16.69
CA PRO A 67 -31.75 -29.93 15.42
C PRO A 67 -32.69 -29.49 14.29
N SER A 68 -33.97 -29.81 14.38
CA SER A 68 -35.01 -29.40 13.43
C SER A 68 -35.37 -27.92 13.52
N ASP A 69 -35.17 -27.26 14.68
CA ASP A 69 -35.42 -25.82 14.87
C ASP A 69 -34.31 -24.94 14.26
N LEU A 70 -33.19 -25.54 13.84
CA LEU A 70 -32.16 -24.85 13.06
C LEU A 70 -32.55 -24.66 11.58
N GLY A 71 -33.81 -24.96 11.20
CA GLY A 71 -34.28 -24.70 9.85
C GLY A 71 -33.48 -25.47 8.80
N MET A 72 -33.07 -26.70 9.10
CA MET A 72 -32.55 -27.67 8.12
C MET A 72 -33.70 -28.22 7.27
N ALA A 73 -34.56 -27.33 6.76
CA ALA A 73 -35.39 -27.61 5.61
C ALA A 73 -34.42 -27.95 4.46
N GLU A 74 -34.72 -29.06 3.79
CA GLU A 74 -33.93 -29.66 2.74
C GLU A 74 -33.15 -28.61 1.95
N ALA A 75 -31.82 -28.68 2.07
CA ALA A 75 -30.90 -28.02 1.17
C ALA A 75 -31.11 -28.64 -0.22
N GLY A 76 -32.21 -28.27 -0.87
CA GLY A 76 -32.39 -28.35 -2.30
C GLY A 76 -31.21 -27.59 -2.86
N SER A 77 -30.21 -28.36 -3.27
CA SER A 77 -29.01 -27.92 -3.95
C SER A 77 -29.45 -27.19 -5.20
N SER A 78 -29.82 -25.92 -5.06
CA SER A 78 -29.88 -25.00 -6.17
C SER A 78 -28.43 -24.84 -6.56
N LEU A 79 -27.99 -25.73 -7.46
CA LEU A 79 -26.77 -25.59 -8.24
C LEU A 79 -26.87 -24.23 -8.92
N GLN A 80 -26.43 -23.20 -8.20
CA GLN A 80 -26.24 -21.87 -8.74
C GLN A 80 -25.25 -22.08 -9.86
N ALA A 81 -25.75 -21.99 -11.09
CA ALA A 81 -24.96 -22.15 -12.29
C ALA A 81 -23.71 -21.27 -12.12
N PRO A 82 -22.51 -21.79 -12.43
CA PRO A 82 -21.28 -21.02 -12.28
C PRO A 82 -21.47 -19.73 -13.06
N VAL A 83 -21.52 -18.61 -12.32
CA VAL A 83 -21.64 -17.29 -12.92
C VAL A 83 -20.38 -17.10 -13.75
N GLN A 84 -20.50 -17.29 -15.06
CA GLN A 84 -19.44 -16.96 -15.99
C GLN A 84 -19.28 -15.45 -15.90
N ARG A 85 -18.30 -14.99 -15.11
CA ARG A 85 -17.90 -13.59 -15.13
C ARG A 85 -17.46 -13.31 -16.55
N VAL A 86 -18.18 -12.43 -17.22
CA VAL A 86 -17.70 -11.83 -18.47
C VAL A 86 -16.50 -11.01 -18.06
N GLU A 87 -15.32 -11.57 -18.33
CA GLU A 87 -14.02 -10.99 -18.05
C GLU A 87 -13.91 -9.67 -18.81
N SER A 88 -14.27 -8.56 -18.14
CA SER A 88 -14.17 -7.24 -18.72
C SER A 88 -12.74 -6.75 -18.57
N THR A 89 -12.10 -6.36 -19.68
CA THR A 89 -10.72 -5.84 -19.67
C THR A 89 -10.57 -4.63 -18.74
N ASP A 90 -11.66 -3.87 -18.55
CA ASP A 90 -11.71 -2.72 -17.66
C ASP A 90 -11.56 -3.11 -16.17
N GLU A 91 -12.12 -4.25 -15.75
CA GLU A 91 -11.95 -4.75 -14.37
C GLU A 91 -10.50 -5.13 -14.09
N LEU A 92 -9.84 -5.79 -15.05
CA LEU A 92 -8.43 -6.15 -14.95
C LEU A 92 -7.55 -4.90 -14.87
N GLU A 93 -7.76 -3.93 -15.76
CA GLU A 93 -7.01 -2.67 -15.76
C GLU A 93 -7.16 -1.93 -14.42
N ASN A 94 -8.38 -1.88 -13.88
CA ASN A 94 -8.63 -1.26 -12.58
C ASN A 94 -7.94 -2.02 -11.43
N ALA A 95 -7.97 -3.35 -11.44
CA ALA A 95 -7.28 -4.15 -10.43
C ALA A 95 -5.76 -3.91 -10.44
N ILE A 96 -5.15 -3.91 -11.63
CA ILE A 96 -3.71 -3.66 -11.80
C ILE A 96 -3.35 -2.22 -11.40
N TYR A 97 -4.21 -1.26 -11.74
CA TYR A 97 -4.04 0.14 -11.32
C TYR A 97 -3.98 0.25 -9.79
N LEU A 98 -4.92 -0.37 -9.07
CA LEU A 98 -4.93 -0.36 -7.60
C LEU A 98 -3.71 -1.07 -7.00
N ILE A 99 -3.28 -2.21 -7.56
CA ILE A 99 -2.05 -2.89 -7.16
C ILE A 99 -0.83 -1.97 -7.38
N SER A 100 -0.75 -1.27 -8.52
CA SER A 100 0.35 -0.34 -8.81
C SER A 100 0.39 0.85 -7.83
N ARG A 101 -0.78 1.32 -7.36
CA ARG A 101 -0.87 2.35 -6.30
C ARG A 101 -0.38 1.83 -4.95
N VAL A 102 -0.63 0.57 -4.62
CA VAL A 102 -0.03 -0.07 -3.43
C VAL A 102 1.48 -0.13 -3.58
N GLN A 103 2.03 -0.55 -4.73
CA GLN A 103 3.47 -0.56 -4.96
C GLN A 103 4.09 0.83 -4.74
N GLU A 104 3.47 1.87 -5.28
CA GLU A 104 3.90 3.25 -5.07
C GLU A 104 3.93 3.63 -3.58
N ALA A 105 2.86 3.33 -2.84
CA ALA A 105 2.78 3.63 -1.42
C ALA A 105 3.83 2.87 -0.60
N THR A 106 4.16 1.62 -0.94
CA THR A 106 5.24 0.86 -0.27
C THR A 106 6.61 1.52 -0.44
N VAL A 107 6.92 2.09 -1.61
CA VAL A 107 8.18 2.83 -1.84
C VAL A 107 8.25 4.08 -0.96
N GLN A 108 7.13 4.78 -0.80
CA GLN A 108 7.07 5.95 0.08
C GLN A 108 7.31 5.56 1.54
N GLN A 109 6.74 4.43 1.98
CA GLN A 109 6.94 3.91 3.34
C GLN A 109 8.39 3.47 3.58
N GLU A 110 9.01 2.78 2.63
CA GLU A 110 10.41 2.34 2.74
C GLU A 110 11.35 3.53 2.95
N ARG A 111 11.13 4.64 2.24
CA ARG A 111 11.89 5.89 2.44
C ARG A 111 11.68 6.47 3.84
N LEU A 112 10.46 6.46 4.34
CA LEU A 112 10.17 6.95 5.71
C LEU A 112 10.90 6.11 6.75
N VAL A 113 10.95 4.78 6.57
CA VAL A 113 11.67 3.88 7.47
C VAL A 113 13.18 4.07 7.37
N THR A 114 13.75 4.10 6.16
CA THR A 114 15.20 4.18 5.93
C THR A 114 15.83 5.51 6.34
N THR A 115 15.09 6.62 6.23
CA THR A 115 15.60 7.94 6.67
C THR A 115 15.81 8.04 8.19
N GLY A 116 15.36 7.05 8.98
CA GLY A 116 15.69 6.93 10.40
C GLY A 116 15.11 8.03 11.29
N LYS A 117 14.26 8.91 10.75
CA LYS A 117 13.52 9.94 11.52
C LYS A 117 12.32 9.35 12.28
N PHE A 118 12.36 8.05 12.56
CA PHE A 118 11.29 7.24 13.13
C PHE A 118 11.05 7.59 14.59
N LYS A 119 10.14 8.52 14.84
CA LYS A 119 9.51 8.75 16.15
C LYS A 119 8.18 8.01 16.21
N ASP A 120 7.65 7.78 17.42
CA ASP A 120 6.40 7.02 17.62
C ASP A 120 5.20 7.56 16.83
N VAL A 121 5.15 8.87 16.53
CA VAL A 121 4.12 9.47 15.66
C VAL A 121 4.14 8.87 14.25
N GLN A 122 5.31 8.51 13.72
CA GLN A 122 5.45 7.93 12.38
C GLN A 122 5.04 6.45 12.32
N ARG A 123 5.07 5.72 13.45
CA ARG A 123 4.56 4.34 13.53
C ARG A 123 3.06 4.32 13.24
N ASN A 124 2.29 5.15 13.94
CA ASN A 124 0.84 5.27 13.72
C ASN A 124 0.51 5.63 12.27
N SER A 125 1.29 6.53 11.71
CA SER A 125 1.20 6.95 10.32
C SER A 125 1.45 5.78 9.35
N ILE A 126 2.49 4.96 9.55
CA ILE A 126 2.77 3.80 8.70
C ILE A 126 1.73 2.70 8.86
N THR A 127 1.29 2.41 10.08
CA THR A 127 0.20 1.46 10.33
C THR A 127 -1.09 1.91 9.64
N MET A 128 -1.42 3.21 9.67
CA MET A 128 -2.58 3.76 8.96
C MET A 128 -2.43 3.61 7.44
N ALA A 129 -1.26 3.87 6.88
CA ALA A 129 -1.02 3.68 5.45
C ALA A 129 -1.07 2.19 5.04
N LEU A 130 -0.56 1.26 5.86
CA LEU A 130 -0.70 -0.18 5.64
C LEU A 130 -2.19 -0.61 5.67
N ASN A 131 -2.98 -0.10 6.61
CA ASN A 131 -4.44 -0.33 6.63
C ASN A 131 -5.11 0.21 5.37
N MET A 132 -4.77 1.42 4.92
CA MET A 132 -5.31 1.94 3.66
C MET A 132 -4.92 1.07 2.46
N MET A 133 -3.70 0.52 2.43
CA MET A 133 -3.28 -0.36 1.35
C MET A 133 -4.02 -1.70 1.33
N LEU A 134 -4.26 -2.31 2.49
CA LEU A 134 -4.95 -3.59 2.60
C LEU A 134 -6.46 -3.44 2.45
N ASP A 135 -7.07 -2.53 3.21
CA ASP A 135 -8.53 -2.42 3.36
C ASP A 135 -9.16 -1.56 2.26
N ASN A 136 -8.61 -0.36 1.98
CA ASN A 136 -9.26 0.56 1.04
C ASN A 136 -9.02 0.17 -0.42
N TYR A 137 -7.82 -0.30 -0.75
CA TYR A 137 -7.55 -0.83 -2.09
C TYR A 137 -8.00 -2.27 -2.27
N ARG A 138 -8.42 -2.94 -1.17
CA ARG A 138 -8.86 -4.34 -1.17
C ARG A 138 -7.84 -5.24 -1.87
N LEU A 139 -6.56 -5.13 -1.47
CA LEU A 139 -5.44 -5.71 -2.20
C LEU A 139 -5.63 -7.21 -2.49
N ALA A 140 -6.11 -7.98 -1.50
CA ALA A 140 -6.41 -9.40 -1.68
C ALA A 140 -7.43 -9.65 -2.80
N ASP A 141 -8.51 -8.86 -2.85
CA ASP A 141 -9.53 -8.99 -3.90
C ASP A 141 -9.00 -8.58 -5.28
N GLN A 142 -8.12 -7.57 -5.34
CA GLN A 142 -7.50 -7.16 -6.61
C GLN A 142 -6.54 -8.23 -7.13
N VAL A 143 -5.77 -8.87 -6.24
CA VAL A 143 -4.89 -9.99 -6.59
C VAL A 143 -5.70 -11.17 -7.11
N VAL A 144 -6.80 -11.53 -6.44
CA VAL A 144 -7.69 -12.62 -6.88
C VAL A 144 -8.34 -12.28 -8.22
N THR A 145 -8.82 -11.04 -8.39
CA THR A 145 -9.37 -10.56 -9.66
C THR A 145 -8.35 -10.66 -10.78
N ALA A 146 -7.15 -10.10 -10.59
CA ALA A 146 -6.08 -10.10 -11.59
C ALA A 146 -5.58 -11.52 -11.92
N SER A 147 -5.54 -12.43 -10.93
CA SER A 147 -5.15 -13.83 -11.13
C SER A 147 -6.09 -14.58 -12.08
N GLY A 148 -7.36 -14.17 -12.16
CA GLY A 148 -8.33 -14.74 -13.09
C GLY A 148 -7.96 -14.54 -14.57
N TYR A 149 -7.26 -13.45 -14.87
CA TYR A 149 -6.87 -13.05 -16.23
C TYR A 149 -5.44 -13.49 -16.60
N VAL A 150 -4.82 -14.36 -15.80
CA VAL A 150 -3.45 -14.84 -16.06
C VAL A 150 -3.45 -15.85 -17.21
N GLU A 151 -2.65 -15.55 -18.23
CA GLU A 151 -2.39 -16.44 -19.36
C GLU A 151 -0.92 -16.87 -19.39
N PRO A 152 -0.61 -18.18 -19.54
CA PRO A 152 -1.51 -19.33 -19.62
C PRO A 152 -2.13 -19.74 -18.27
N LYS A 153 -3.30 -20.38 -18.31
CA LYS A 153 -4.02 -20.88 -17.11
C LYS A 153 -3.22 -21.86 -16.24
N THR A 154 -2.18 -22.49 -16.79
CA THR A 154 -1.24 -23.33 -16.02
C THR A 154 -0.49 -22.54 -14.94
N ASN A 155 -0.31 -21.23 -15.13
CA ASN A 155 0.35 -20.35 -14.18
C ASN A 155 -0.61 -19.76 -13.14
N LEU A 156 -1.92 -19.96 -13.27
CA LEU A 156 -2.93 -19.37 -12.38
C LEU A 156 -2.64 -19.71 -10.92
N MET A 157 -2.42 -20.99 -10.59
CA MET A 157 -2.14 -21.40 -9.20
C MET A 157 -0.87 -20.74 -8.65
N LYS A 158 0.19 -20.60 -9.47
CA LYS A 158 1.44 -19.96 -9.07
C LYS A 158 1.26 -18.47 -8.87
N ALA A 159 0.55 -17.80 -9.77
CA ALA A 159 0.24 -16.38 -9.67
C ALA A 159 -0.58 -16.10 -8.41
N SER A 160 -1.65 -16.85 -8.16
CA SER A 160 -2.46 -16.73 -6.95
C SER A 160 -1.64 -16.94 -5.69
N GLN A 161 -0.74 -17.95 -5.67
CA GLN A 161 0.13 -18.19 -4.52
C GLN A 161 1.06 -17.01 -4.26
N VAL A 162 1.78 -16.53 -5.28
CA VAL A 162 2.73 -15.41 -5.14
C VAL A 162 2.00 -14.12 -4.74
N GLY A 163 0.80 -13.90 -5.27
CA GLY A 163 -0.03 -12.76 -4.92
C GLY A 163 -0.49 -12.81 -3.46
N ASN A 164 -0.95 -13.97 -2.97
CA ASN A 164 -1.34 -14.14 -1.57
C ASN A 164 -0.15 -14.00 -0.63
N GLU A 165 1.01 -14.57 -0.97
CA GLU A 165 2.25 -14.36 -0.22
C GLU A 165 2.60 -12.86 -0.10
N ALA A 166 2.35 -12.07 -1.15
CA ALA A 166 2.58 -10.63 -1.11
C ALA A 166 1.61 -9.90 -0.14
N VAL A 167 0.36 -10.35 -0.07
CA VAL A 167 -0.64 -9.83 0.89
C VAL A 167 -0.23 -10.19 2.31
N ASP A 168 0.09 -11.46 2.58
CA ASP A 168 0.50 -11.96 3.89
C ASP A 168 1.72 -11.21 4.43
N VAL A 169 2.67 -10.89 3.55
CA VAL A 169 3.87 -10.12 3.90
C VAL A 169 3.51 -8.68 4.33
N LEU A 170 2.54 -8.04 3.68
CA LEU A 170 2.05 -6.71 4.10
C LEU A 170 1.22 -6.76 5.38
N GLU A 171 0.44 -7.83 5.60
CA GLU A 171 -0.25 -8.06 6.87
C GLU A 171 0.74 -8.27 8.02
N THR A 172 1.78 -9.07 7.80
CA THR A 172 2.87 -9.25 8.75
C THR A 172 3.58 -7.93 9.06
N ALA A 173 3.80 -7.08 8.03
CA ALA A 173 4.36 -5.74 8.22
C ALA A 173 3.47 -4.89 9.14
N LYS A 174 2.16 -4.91 8.92
CA LYS A 174 1.17 -4.19 9.74
C LYS A 174 1.22 -4.63 11.19
N GLU A 175 1.29 -5.93 11.46
CA GLU A 175 1.44 -6.46 12.83
C GLU A 175 2.75 -6.00 13.48
N TYR A 176 3.84 -6.05 12.73
CA TYR A 176 5.16 -5.66 13.21
C TYR A 176 5.21 -4.17 13.63
N PHE A 177 4.63 -3.27 12.82
CA PHE A 177 4.53 -1.85 13.16
C PHE A 177 3.52 -1.55 14.27
N GLY A 178 2.59 -2.46 14.55
CA GLY A 178 1.68 -2.39 15.70
C GLY A 178 2.37 -2.64 17.04
N GLN A 179 3.52 -3.32 17.05
CA GLN A 179 4.27 -3.61 18.27
C GLN A 179 5.34 -2.52 18.54
N PRO A 180 5.63 -2.20 19.81
CA PRO A 180 6.63 -1.17 20.16
C PRO A 180 8.09 -1.56 19.84
N LEU A 181 8.31 -2.71 19.19
CA LEU A 181 9.61 -3.28 18.90
C LEU A 181 10.45 -2.40 17.96
N LYS A 182 11.77 -2.50 18.13
CA LYS A 182 12.77 -1.73 17.37
C LYS A 182 12.72 -2.20 15.92
N VAL A 183 12.15 -1.37 15.05
CA VAL A 183 11.85 -1.71 13.65
C VAL A 183 13.15 -1.97 12.88
N SER A 184 13.38 -3.22 12.48
CA SER A 184 14.46 -3.63 11.59
C SER A 184 14.00 -3.56 10.13
N GLY A 185 13.66 -2.36 9.65
CA GLY A 185 13.33 -2.10 8.23
C GLY A 185 12.02 -2.73 7.72
N LEU A 186 11.41 -2.12 6.71
CA LEU A 186 10.59 -2.86 5.76
C LEU A 186 11.57 -3.62 4.86
N SER A 187 11.44 -4.94 4.72
CA SER A 187 12.34 -5.71 3.87
C SER A 187 12.04 -5.44 2.39
N ASP A 188 13.07 -5.38 1.55
CA ASP A 188 12.93 -5.32 0.08
C ASP A 188 12.05 -6.47 -0.47
N GLU A 189 11.91 -7.54 0.32
CA GLU A 189 11.11 -8.71 0.01
C GLU A 189 9.63 -8.36 -0.24
N GLN A 190 9.05 -7.41 0.49
CA GLN A 190 7.63 -7.06 0.37
C GLN A 190 7.30 -6.53 -1.02
N ARG A 191 8.16 -5.66 -1.55
CA ARG A 191 8.06 -5.13 -2.92
C ARG A 191 8.30 -6.21 -3.96
N SER A 192 9.34 -7.03 -3.74
CA SER A 192 9.76 -8.06 -4.69
C SER A 192 8.66 -9.08 -4.99
N LYS A 193 7.78 -9.37 -4.02
CA LYS A 193 6.68 -10.33 -4.18
C LYS A 193 5.56 -9.79 -5.06
N LEU A 194 5.15 -8.52 -4.86
CA LEU A 194 4.20 -7.85 -5.75
C LEU A 194 4.78 -7.72 -7.17
N ASP A 195 6.06 -7.37 -7.31
CA ASP A 195 6.71 -7.32 -8.63
C ASP A 195 6.74 -8.69 -9.30
N SER A 196 6.98 -9.76 -8.54
CA SER A 196 6.96 -11.14 -9.05
C SER A 196 5.56 -11.58 -9.50
N PHE A 197 4.51 -11.09 -8.84
CA PHE A 197 3.12 -11.35 -9.25
C PHE A 197 2.79 -10.70 -10.60
N LEU A 198 3.21 -9.45 -10.81
CA LEU A 198 2.90 -8.71 -12.04
C LEU A 198 3.56 -9.29 -13.30
N VAL A 199 4.55 -10.18 -13.17
CA VAL A 199 5.14 -10.91 -14.31
C VAL A 199 4.14 -11.86 -14.98
N TYR A 200 3.12 -12.31 -14.25
CA TYR A 200 2.08 -13.20 -14.78
C TYR A 200 0.94 -12.46 -15.48
N VAL A 201 0.87 -11.14 -15.33
CA VAL A 201 -0.17 -10.29 -15.89
C VAL A 201 0.21 -9.86 -17.31
N PRO A 202 -0.74 -9.77 -18.25
CA PRO A 202 -0.44 -9.30 -19.60
C PRO A 202 0.16 -7.88 -19.59
N GLU A 203 1.30 -7.73 -20.28
CA GLU A 203 2.18 -6.55 -20.20
C GLU A 203 1.53 -5.28 -20.78
N ASP A 204 0.68 -5.43 -21.80
CA ASP A 204 -0.06 -4.33 -22.42
C ASP A 204 -1.01 -3.64 -21.44
N VAL A 205 -1.81 -4.41 -20.69
CA VAL A 205 -2.72 -3.89 -19.67
C VAL A 205 -1.92 -3.33 -18.49
N LEU A 206 -0.83 -3.99 -18.10
CA LEU A 206 0.06 -3.52 -17.06
C LEU A 206 0.67 -2.14 -17.37
N GLN A 207 1.19 -1.96 -18.58
CA GLN A 207 1.77 -0.69 -19.01
C GLN A 207 0.72 0.42 -19.09
N LYS A 208 -0.51 0.11 -19.53
CA LYS A 208 -1.61 1.07 -19.56
C LYS A 208 -1.97 1.54 -18.14
N ALA A 209 -2.12 0.62 -17.19
CA ALA A 209 -2.39 0.94 -15.80
C ALA A 209 -1.26 1.75 -15.14
N ARG A 210 0.01 1.39 -15.40
CA ARG A 210 1.18 2.14 -14.90
C ARG A 210 1.28 3.54 -15.48
N LYS A 211 1.00 3.69 -16.78
CA LYS A 211 0.97 4.99 -17.43
C LYS A 211 -0.08 5.91 -16.79
N ARG A 212 -1.26 5.38 -16.45
CA ARG A 212 -2.27 6.15 -15.72
C ARG A 212 -1.74 6.65 -14.37
N VAL A 213 -1.07 5.81 -13.59
CA VAL A 213 -0.44 6.22 -12.32
C VAL A 213 0.62 7.30 -12.55
N GLU A 214 1.39 7.20 -13.62
CA GLU A 214 2.39 8.19 -14.00
C GLU A 214 1.78 9.55 -14.36
N ASP A 215 0.74 9.53 -15.20
CA ASP A 215 0.02 10.72 -15.63
C ASP A 215 -0.64 11.42 -14.42
N GLU A 216 -1.27 10.67 -13.52
CA GLU A 216 -1.86 11.20 -12.27
C GLU A 216 -0.78 11.80 -11.36
N ASN A 217 0.37 11.14 -11.22
CA ASN A 217 1.47 11.65 -10.40
C ASN A 217 2.12 12.90 -11.00
N GLU A 218 2.15 13.02 -12.32
CA GLU A 218 2.64 14.22 -13.00
C GLU A 218 1.66 15.39 -12.87
N LEU A 219 0.36 15.15 -12.98
CA LEU A 219 -0.67 16.16 -12.69
C LEU A 219 -0.61 16.64 -11.23
N ASN A 220 -0.47 15.70 -10.29
CA ASN A 220 -0.26 16.04 -8.88
C ASN A 220 1.02 16.88 -8.71
N ARG A 221 2.10 16.52 -9.38
CA ARG A 221 3.35 17.30 -9.32
C ARG A 221 3.10 18.74 -9.80
N GLN A 222 2.36 18.94 -10.88
CA GLN A 222 2.07 20.26 -11.43
C GLN A 222 1.17 21.09 -10.51
N GLU A 223 0.16 20.48 -9.89
CA GLU A 223 -0.77 21.15 -8.97
C GLU A 223 -0.11 21.59 -7.66
N TYR A 224 0.80 20.77 -7.11
CA TYR A 224 1.41 21.01 -5.79
C TYR A 224 2.72 21.84 -5.81
N VAL A 225 3.11 22.45 -6.93
CA VAL A 225 4.28 23.37 -7.02
C VAL A 225 3.95 24.81 -6.55
N GLY A 226 2.79 25.04 -5.91
CA GLY A 226 2.34 26.36 -5.44
C GLY A 226 3.21 27.06 -4.37
N GLU A 227 2.91 28.35 -4.18
CA GLU A 227 3.71 29.42 -3.50
C GLU A 227 4.19 29.12 -2.06
N ASP A 228 3.58 28.17 -1.34
CA ASP A 228 3.95 27.81 0.04
C ASP A 228 4.95 26.64 0.16
N GLY A 229 5.56 26.24 -0.96
CA GLY A 229 6.96 25.83 -0.97
C GLY A 229 7.32 24.52 -0.26
N GLY A 230 7.22 23.44 -1.02
CA GLY A 230 7.99 22.22 -0.79
C GLY A 230 7.23 21.00 -1.27
N ILE A 231 7.53 20.54 -2.49
CA ILE A 231 7.06 19.24 -2.98
C ILE A 231 7.38 18.21 -1.91
N LEU A 232 6.33 17.73 -1.26
CA LEU A 232 6.40 16.71 -0.23
C LEU A 232 6.69 15.40 -0.96
N ASN A 233 7.96 15.01 -0.97
CA ASN A 233 8.47 13.68 -1.34
C ASN A 233 8.24 13.26 -2.81
N PRO A 234 9.17 13.55 -3.74
CA PRO A 234 9.08 13.02 -5.09
C PRO A 234 9.15 11.49 -5.06
N VAL A 235 8.06 10.86 -5.50
CA VAL A 235 7.96 9.41 -5.57
C VAL A 235 8.74 8.91 -6.79
N THR A 236 9.72 8.04 -6.55
CA THR A 236 10.39 7.32 -7.63
C THR A 236 9.63 6.02 -7.84
N LEU A 237 9.09 5.85 -9.05
CA LEU A 237 8.28 4.67 -9.35
C LEU A 237 9.17 3.43 -9.45
N PRO A 238 8.76 2.31 -8.82
CA PRO A 238 9.61 1.13 -8.70
C PRO A 238 9.96 0.51 -10.06
N TRP A 239 9.06 0.61 -11.04
CA TRP A 239 9.28 0.10 -12.40
C TRP A 239 10.14 1.03 -13.29
N LYS A 240 10.46 2.26 -12.85
CA LYS A 240 11.42 3.14 -13.53
C LYS A 240 12.84 3.00 -13.00
N GLU A 241 13.03 2.33 -11.86
CA GLU A 241 14.36 2.13 -11.30
C GLU A 241 15.15 1.16 -12.17
N PRO A 242 16.40 1.49 -12.55
CA PRO A 242 17.24 0.53 -13.25
C PRO A 242 17.47 -0.67 -12.32
N LYS A 243 17.05 -1.86 -12.76
CA LYS A 243 17.24 -3.11 -11.99
C LYS A 243 18.71 -3.20 -11.59
N LYS A 244 19.00 -3.07 -10.28
CA LYS A 244 20.36 -3.23 -9.75
C LYS A 244 20.85 -4.61 -10.18
N LYS A 245 21.95 -4.67 -10.92
CA LYS A 245 22.59 -5.94 -11.25
C LYS A 245 23.02 -6.56 -9.93
N VAL A 246 22.33 -7.60 -9.48
CA VAL A 246 22.76 -8.38 -8.33
C VAL A 246 24.13 -8.95 -8.69
N PRO A 247 25.21 -8.61 -7.95
CA PRO A 247 26.50 -9.23 -8.17
C PRO A 247 26.31 -10.74 -7.98
N ARG A 248 26.59 -11.50 -9.05
CA ARG A 248 26.60 -12.97 -9.01
C ARG A 248 27.80 -13.45 -8.21
#